data_AF-A0A1V5R4C7-F1
#
_entry.id   AF-A0A1V5R4C7-F1
#
_cell.length_a   1.000
_cell.length_b   1.000
_cell.length_c   1.000
_cell.angle_alpha   90.00
_cell.angle_beta   90.00
_cell.angle_gamma   90.00
#
_symmetry.space_group_name_H-M   'P 1'
#
loop_
_entity.id
_entity.type
_entity.pdbx_description
1 polymer ?
#
loop_
_entity_poly.entity_id
_entity_poly.type
_entity_poly.pdbx_seq_one_letter_code
_entity_poly.pdbx_strand_id
1 'polypeptide(L)'
;MFKKIFLATTLSLSIILLSAPFSAEAAAKASAQTAVRRDLQGRFVVQKDNYNKLWYFDPQNKERYLIRDGKDIELLTELFSVDISNSDFSKISKNPKTKSNTTIVAKYKGKFIKFKGDIYYVNPGDGLAYYAGNYRSFINTAKVLGARVSDASIKPLSLNSKQLTYDPLDSNLAYTSYDGVIFSGSRNSDQVLPLASLTKLMTALVFVETDPDWSKIVEITPEQIAYPCTLQACGTTSEIPLKAGDKVMIEDLWIALLTASSNQSAKILADNSGLTTEEFVAKMNQRAKELGLTKTKFVEMSGLSPDNISTAEEFAKFSRLAFDNFFIAVGTNYRNHSFMAEQSDGSLRRVSVANRNYSLLDFGVQASKTGFLTEAQRNVALKKDGKIIVVLHALSMNERNEIITKLISGNGLADAR
;
A
#
# COMPACT_ATOMS: atom_id res chain seq x y z
N MET A 1 -14.84 -42.60 -82.23
CA MET A 1 -16.08 -41.99 -81.69
C MET A 1 -15.77 -41.50 -80.28
N PHE A 2 -16.02 -40.21 -80.01
CA PHE A 2 -16.39 -39.55 -78.72
C PHE A 2 -15.71 -40.01 -77.41
N LYS A 3 -15.28 -39.19 -76.44
CA LYS A 3 -15.15 -37.74 -76.14
C LYS A 3 -14.66 -37.71 -74.67
N LYS A 4 -13.91 -36.65 -74.27
CA LYS A 4 -13.90 -36.03 -72.92
C LYS A 4 -13.20 -36.81 -71.77
N ILE A 5 -12.48 -36.23 -70.79
CA ILE A 5 -12.27 -34.86 -70.26
C ILE A 5 -10.94 -34.85 -69.47
N PHE A 6 -10.23 -33.72 -69.52
CA PHE A 6 -9.09 -33.35 -68.66
C PHE A 6 -9.52 -33.12 -67.21
N LEU A 7 -8.71 -33.55 -66.22
CA LEU A 7 -8.60 -32.83 -64.95
C LEU A 7 -7.17 -32.96 -64.41
N ALA A 8 -6.41 -31.87 -64.52
CA ALA A 8 -5.12 -31.67 -63.88
C ALA A 8 -5.37 -31.14 -62.47
N THR A 9 -4.90 -31.85 -61.45
CA THR A 9 -4.88 -31.41 -60.06
C THR A 9 -3.61 -30.59 -59.81
N THR A 10 -3.74 -29.26 -59.83
CA THR A 10 -2.73 -28.34 -59.31
C THR A 10 -2.91 -28.23 -57.78
N LEU A 11 -1.91 -28.69 -57.03
CA LEU A 11 -1.79 -28.46 -55.60
C LEU A 11 -1.33 -27.00 -55.38
N SER A 12 -2.24 -26.10 -55.03
CA SER A 12 -1.90 -24.74 -54.60
C SER A 12 -1.54 -24.75 -53.12
N LEU A 13 -0.24 -24.62 -52.83
CA LEU A 13 0.29 -24.43 -51.48
C LEU A 13 0.02 -22.98 -51.03
N SER A 14 -1.08 -22.75 -50.31
CA SER A 14 -1.35 -21.46 -49.68
C SER A 14 -0.50 -21.30 -48.42
N ILE A 15 0.67 -20.66 -48.55
CA ILE A 15 1.41 -20.13 -47.41
C ILE A 15 0.64 -18.91 -46.92
N ILE A 16 -0.13 -19.08 -45.83
CA ILE A 16 -0.70 -17.96 -45.08
C ILE A 16 0.44 -17.36 -44.25
N LEU A 17 1.16 -16.40 -44.84
CA LEU A 17 1.98 -15.46 -44.07
C LEU A 17 1.03 -14.48 -43.37
N LEU A 18 0.65 -14.81 -42.14
CA LEU A 18 0.06 -13.86 -41.19
C LEU A 18 1.15 -12.88 -40.74
N SER A 19 1.52 -11.93 -41.61
CA SER A 19 2.21 -10.72 -41.18
C SER A 19 1.17 -9.78 -40.56
N ALA A 20 0.99 -9.86 -39.24
CA ALA A 20 0.31 -8.80 -38.52
C ALA A 20 1.07 -7.48 -38.78
N PRO A 21 0.40 -6.38 -39.19
CA PRO A 21 1.10 -5.13 -39.42
C PRO A 21 1.62 -4.62 -38.08
N PHE A 22 2.93 -4.69 -37.89
CA PHE A 22 3.64 -4.02 -36.82
C PHE A 22 3.47 -2.51 -37.06
N SER A 23 2.48 -1.89 -36.41
CA SER A 23 2.17 -0.49 -36.68
C SER A 23 3.34 0.39 -36.23
N ALA A 24 3.68 1.42 -37.02
CA ALA A 24 4.72 2.37 -36.69
C ALA A 24 4.49 3.02 -35.31
N GLU A 25 3.23 3.13 -34.89
CA GLU A 25 2.83 3.61 -33.57
C GLU A 25 3.18 2.63 -32.43
N ALA A 26 2.99 1.32 -32.64
CA ALA A 26 3.42 0.30 -31.69
C ALA A 26 4.96 0.27 -31.56
N ALA A 27 5.67 0.40 -32.68
CA ALA A 27 7.12 0.51 -32.70
C ALA A 27 7.61 1.79 -31.99
N ALA A 28 6.95 2.93 -32.20
CA ALA A 28 7.27 4.19 -31.54
C ALA A 28 7.01 4.14 -30.02
N LYS A 29 5.90 3.54 -29.59
CA LYS A 29 5.58 3.30 -28.17
C LYS A 29 6.59 2.36 -27.52
N ALA A 30 6.98 1.28 -28.19
CA ALA A 30 8.00 0.34 -27.70
C ALA A 30 9.39 1.00 -27.62
N SER A 31 9.75 1.82 -28.62
CA SER A 31 11.00 2.60 -28.65
C SER A 31 11.04 3.64 -27.52
N ALA A 32 9.95 4.37 -27.30
CA ALA A 32 9.81 5.33 -26.21
C ALA A 32 9.92 4.65 -24.83
N GLN A 33 9.25 3.51 -24.64
CA GLN A 33 9.40 2.70 -23.41
C GLN A 33 10.83 2.21 -23.20
N THR A 34 11.52 1.84 -24.28
CA THR A 34 12.94 1.41 -24.23
C THR A 34 13.87 2.58 -23.87
N ALA A 35 13.58 3.78 -24.37
CA ALA A 35 14.31 5.00 -24.02
C ALA A 35 14.12 5.37 -22.54
N VAL A 36 12.89 5.35 -22.03
CA VAL A 36 12.58 5.59 -20.61
C VAL A 36 13.30 4.55 -19.73
N ARG A 37 13.25 3.27 -20.10
CA ARG A 37 13.97 2.20 -19.40
C ARG A 37 15.47 2.48 -19.31
N ARG A 38 16.11 2.94 -20.39
CA ARG A 38 17.54 3.25 -20.39
C ARG A 38 17.85 4.47 -19.51
N ASP A 39 17.03 5.49 -19.56
CA ASP A 39 17.30 6.77 -18.89
C ASP A 39 17.15 6.70 -17.37
N LEU A 40 16.31 5.78 -16.89
CA LEU A 40 16.08 5.58 -15.45
C LEU A 40 17.11 4.65 -14.79
N GLN A 41 17.96 3.96 -15.54
CA GLN A 41 18.91 2.98 -14.97
C GLN A 41 19.86 3.61 -13.96
N GLY A 42 19.90 3.02 -12.78
CA GLY A 42 20.68 3.49 -11.64
C GLY A 42 20.18 4.79 -11.04
N ARG A 43 19.02 5.32 -11.45
CA ARG A 43 18.43 6.52 -10.84
C ARG A 43 17.49 6.17 -9.70
N PHE A 44 17.41 7.09 -8.75
CA PHE A 44 16.20 7.22 -7.97
C PHE A 44 15.09 7.81 -8.83
N VAL A 45 13.87 7.31 -8.63
CA VAL A 45 12.70 7.69 -9.39
C VAL A 45 11.58 8.02 -8.43
N VAL A 46 10.91 9.15 -8.64
CA VAL A 46 9.77 9.58 -7.84
C VAL A 46 8.52 9.55 -8.67
N GLN A 47 7.61 8.68 -8.27
CA GLN A 47 6.37 8.39 -8.97
C GLN A 47 5.29 9.40 -8.57
N LYS A 48 4.96 10.32 -9.49
CA LYS A 48 4.04 11.43 -9.21
C LYS A 48 2.62 10.97 -8.92
N ASP A 49 2.11 10.05 -9.72
CA ASP A 49 0.68 9.69 -9.70
C ASP A 49 0.31 8.81 -8.48
N ASN A 50 1.31 8.26 -7.79
CA ASN A 50 1.15 7.47 -6.57
C ASN A 50 1.96 8.05 -5.41
N TYR A 51 1.57 9.25 -4.97
CA TYR A 51 2.03 9.88 -3.72
C TYR A 51 3.54 10.09 -3.60
N ASN A 52 4.22 10.34 -4.72
CA ASN A 52 5.67 10.53 -4.76
C ASN A 52 6.43 9.34 -4.16
N LYS A 53 5.94 8.10 -4.37
CA LYS A 53 6.68 6.88 -4.03
C LYS A 53 8.07 6.94 -4.63
N LEU A 54 9.07 6.62 -3.81
CA LEU A 54 10.47 6.62 -4.20
C LEU A 54 10.85 5.21 -4.62
N TRP A 55 11.55 5.10 -5.74
CA TRP A 55 12.03 3.85 -6.29
C TRP A 55 13.51 3.98 -6.64
N TYR A 56 14.25 2.88 -6.57
CA TYR A 56 15.57 2.74 -7.19
C TYR A 56 15.47 1.73 -8.32
N PHE A 57 15.96 2.09 -9.51
CA PHE A 57 16.00 1.18 -10.64
C PHE A 57 17.43 0.67 -10.83
N ASP A 58 17.66 -0.59 -10.49
CA ASP A 58 19.02 -1.14 -10.48
C ASP A 58 19.54 -1.33 -11.91
N PRO A 59 20.77 -0.84 -12.22
CA PRO A 59 21.32 -0.95 -13.56
C PRO A 59 21.82 -2.35 -13.91
N GLN A 60 21.89 -3.31 -12.97
CA GLN A 60 22.40 -4.66 -13.23
C GLN A 60 21.26 -5.63 -13.59
N ASN A 61 20.30 -5.81 -12.68
CA ASN A 61 19.18 -6.75 -12.86
C ASN A 61 17.97 -6.13 -13.59
N LYS A 62 17.96 -4.80 -13.78
CA LYS A 62 16.85 -4.08 -14.43
C LYS A 62 15.52 -4.26 -13.70
N GLU A 63 15.58 -4.39 -12.37
CA GLU A 63 14.42 -4.37 -11.50
C GLU A 63 14.33 -3.03 -10.76
N ARG A 64 13.10 -2.64 -10.40
CA ARG A 64 12.86 -1.52 -9.49
C ARG A 64 12.59 -2.02 -8.09
N TYR A 65 13.10 -1.26 -7.14
CA TYR A 65 13.01 -1.46 -5.71
C TYR A 65 12.28 -0.28 -5.12
N LEU A 66 11.23 -0.53 -4.34
CA LEU A 66 10.54 0.52 -3.62
C LEU A 66 11.46 1.02 -2.50
N ILE A 67 11.37 2.29 -2.11
CA ILE A 67 12.12 2.81 -0.95
C ILE A 67 11.12 3.47 -0.02
N ARG A 68 10.79 2.76 1.07
CA ARG A 68 9.86 3.21 2.11
C ARG A 68 10.63 3.86 3.25
N ASP A 69 11.73 3.23 3.66
CA ASP A 69 12.48 3.59 4.87
C ASP A 69 13.98 3.24 4.74
N GLY A 70 14.70 3.32 5.87
CA GLY A 70 16.13 3.03 5.92
C GLY A 70 16.48 1.55 5.76
N LYS A 71 15.59 0.61 6.12
CA LYS A 71 15.83 -0.82 5.92
C LYS A 71 15.85 -1.18 4.44
N ASP A 72 15.01 -0.52 3.64
CA ASP A 72 15.04 -0.68 2.18
C ASP A 72 16.37 -0.14 1.59
N ILE A 73 16.93 0.95 2.15
CA ILE A 73 18.26 1.43 1.75
C ILE A 73 19.35 0.45 2.19
N GLU A 74 19.30 -0.08 3.40
CA GLU A 74 20.23 -1.12 3.88
C GLU A 74 20.26 -2.30 2.93
N LEU A 75 19.08 -2.86 2.61
CA LEU A 75 18.92 -3.95 1.66
C LEU A 75 19.56 -3.60 0.30
N LEU A 76 19.26 -2.42 -0.25
CA LEU A 76 19.85 -1.99 -1.52
C LEU A 76 21.38 -1.91 -1.46
N THR A 77 21.92 -1.38 -0.36
CA THR A 77 23.36 -1.25 -0.19
C THR A 77 24.06 -2.60 0.03
N GLU A 78 23.42 -3.53 0.73
CA GLU A 78 23.90 -4.89 0.91
C GLU A 78 23.92 -5.64 -0.43
N LEU A 79 22.84 -5.52 -1.21
CA LEU A 79 22.70 -6.22 -2.48
C LEU A 79 23.59 -5.66 -3.60
N PHE A 80 23.79 -4.34 -3.65
CA PHE A 80 24.31 -3.67 -4.85
C PHE A 80 25.55 -2.82 -4.64
N SER A 81 26.06 -2.68 -3.41
CA SER A 81 27.29 -1.93 -3.21
C SER A 81 28.50 -2.63 -3.83
N VAL A 82 29.40 -1.83 -4.40
CA VAL A 82 30.67 -2.31 -4.94
C VAL A 82 31.84 -1.60 -4.27
N ASP A 83 32.90 -2.33 -3.96
CA ASP A 83 34.11 -1.72 -3.42
C ASP A 83 34.76 -0.77 -4.43
N ILE A 84 35.23 0.37 -3.94
CA ILE A 84 35.94 1.37 -4.76
C ILE A 84 37.34 1.64 -4.20
N SER A 85 38.32 1.76 -5.09
CA SER A 85 39.69 2.07 -4.71
C SER A 85 39.84 3.52 -4.22
N ASN A 86 40.86 3.79 -3.41
CA ASN A 86 41.17 5.15 -2.95
C ASN A 86 41.45 6.12 -4.13
N SER A 87 42.09 5.64 -5.20
CA SER A 87 42.37 6.45 -6.40
C SER A 87 41.11 6.81 -7.17
N ASP A 88 40.15 5.89 -7.27
CA ASP A 88 38.88 6.16 -7.95
C ASP A 88 37.99 7.05 -7.08
N PHE A 89 37.89 6.77 -5.78
CA PHE A 89 37.02 7.52 -4.87
C PHE A 89 37.40 8.99 -4.76
N SER A 90 38.70 9.33 -4.77
CA SER A 90 39.18 10.72 -4.73
C SER A 90 38.81 11.53 -5.97
N LYS A 91 38.51 10.86 -7.09
CA LYS A 91 38.11 11.47 -8.37
C LYS A 91 36.60 11.70 -8.49
N ILE A 92 35.80 11.25 -7.52
CA ILE A 92 34.37 11.52 -7.45
C ILE A 92 34.11 12.58 -6.40
N SER A 93 33.54 13.71 -6.82
CA SER A 93 33.17 14.83 -5.96
C SER A 93 31.97 14.49 -5.07
N LYS A 94 31.94 15.07 -3.88
CA LYS A 94 30.82 14.99 -2.91
C LYS A 94 30.09 16.33 -2.77
N ASN A 95 30.52 17.35 -3.52
CA ASN A 95 29.95 18.68 -3.47
C ASN A 95 29.83 19.26 -4.89
N PRO A 96 28.84 20.14 -5.15
CA PRO A 96 28.60 20.68 -6.48
C PRO A 96 29.65 21.70 -6.95
N LYS A 97 30.52 22.20 -6.06
CA LYS A 97 31.54 23.20 -6.41
C LYS A 97 32.76 22.56 -7.07
N THR A 98 33.00 21.27 -6.84
CA THR A 98 34.10 20.51 -7.44
C THR A 98 33.57 19.52 -8.48
N LYS A 99 34.19 19.49 -9.67
CA LYS A 99 33.79 18.57 -10.74
C LYS A 99 34.39 17.18 -10.50
N SER A 100 33.56 16.15 -10.66
CA SER A 100 34.02 14.76 -10.71
C SER A 100 34.74 14.47 -12.03
N ASN A 101 35.64 13.49 -12.01
CA ASN A 101 36.20 12.93 -13.24
C ASN A 101 35.14 12.14 -14.01
N THR A 102 34.92 12.47 -15.28
CA THR A 102 33.85 11.90 -16.11
C THR A 102 34.01 10.41 -16.36
N THR A 103 35.23 9.92 -16.57
CA THR A 103 35.51 8.49 -16.79
C THR A 103 35.20 7.67 -15.55
N ILE A 104 35.59 8.16 -14.37
CA ILE A 104 35.30 7.49 -13.10
C ILE A 104 33.80 7.53 -12.79
N VAL A 105 33.13 8.67 -13.01
CA VAL A 105 31.67 8.75 -12.87
C VAL A 105 30.98 7.77 -13.81
N ALA A 106 31.41 7.65 -15.07
CA ALA A 106 30.80 6.69 -15.99
C ALA A 106 30.87 5.23 -15.50
N LYS A 107 31.94 4.87 -14.77
CA LYS A 107 32.14 3.53 -14.19
C LYS A 107 31.19 3.24 -13.02
N TYR A 108 30.90 4.25 -12.19
CA TYR A 108 30.16 4.07 -10.93
C TYR A 108 28.77 4.72 -10.91
N LYS A 109 28.39 5.50 -11.91
CA LYS A 109 27.09 6.20 -11.94
C LYS A 109 25.94 5.22 -11.74
N GLY A 110 25.05 5.60 -10.84
CA GLY A 110 23.86 4.87 -10.48
C GLY A 110 24.09 3.67 -9.58
N LYS A 111 25.30 3.47 -9.06
CA LYS A 111 25.65 2.39 -8.14
C LYS A 111 25.85 2.92 -6.73
N PHE A 112 25.68 2.03 -5.77
CA PHE A 112 26.22 2.19 -4.42
C PHE A 112 27.70 1.79 -4.45
N ILE A 113 28.56 2.59 -3.83
CA ILE A 113 30.00 2.34 -3.72
C ILE A 113 30.40 2.29 -2.24
N LYS A 114 31.23 1.33 -1.89
CA LYS A 114 31.74 1.12 -0.53
C LYS A 114 33.19 1.59 -0.45
N PHE A 115 33.45 2.55 0.43
CA PHE A 115 34.78 3.11 0.66
C PHE A 115 35.08 3.13 2.16
N LYS A 116 36.06 2.34 2.60
CA LYS A 116 36.50 2.27 4.01
C LYS A 116 35.36 2.02 5.01
N GLY A 117 34.38 1.20 4.62
CA GLY A 117 33.22 0.87 5.44
C GLY A 117 32.02 1.79 5.23
N ASP A 118 32.22 3.00 4.70
CA ASP A 118 31.15 3.94 4.37
C ASP A 118 30.56 3.64 2.99
N ILE A 119 29.26 3.93 2.84
CA ILE A 119 28.52 3.71 1.59
C ILE A 119 28.08 5.04 0.99
N TYR A 120 28.28 5.18 -0.32
CA TYR A 120 27.86 6.35 -1.08
C TYR A 120 27.08 5.92 -2.32
N TYR A 121 26.15 6.74 -2.77
CA TYR A 121 25.49 6.59 -4.07
C TYR A 121 26.02 7.62 -5.06
N VAL A 122 26.44 7.18 -6.25
CA VAL A 122 26.91 8.08 -7.30
C VAL A 122 25.74 8.46 -8.20
N ASN A 123 25.24 9.68 -8.10
CA ASN A 123 24.06 10.11 -8.85
C ASN A 123 24.37 10.25 -10.35
N PRO A 124 23.63 9.57 -11.26
CA PRO A 124 23.81 9.73 -12.70
C PRO A 124 23.53 11.14 -13.23
N GLY A 125 22.75 11.94 -12.50
CA GLY A 125 22.34 13.28 -12.93
C GLY A 125 23.46 14.32 -12.86
N ASP A 126 24.16 14.39 -11.73
CA ASP A 126 25.21 15.39 -11.46
C ASP A 126 26.61 14.79 -11.32
N GLY A 127 26.74 13.46 -11.24
CA GLY A 127 28.02 12.77 -11.07
C GLY A 127 28.63 12.89 -9.67
N LEU A 128 27.86 13.32 -8.67
CA LEU A 128 28.31 13.45 -7.28
C LEU A 128 28.07 12.15 -6.50
N ALA A 129 28.92 11.91 -5.50
CA ALA A 129 28.73 10.86 -4.51
C ALA A 129 28.01 11.41 -3.28
N TYR A 130 26.86 10.83 -2.95
CA TYR A 130 26.03 11.17 -1.79
C TYR A 130 26.17 10.10 -0.72
N TYR A 131 26.44 10.50 0.52
CA TYR A 131 26.57 9.56 1.63
C TYR A 131 25.23 8.88 1.94
N ALA A 132 25.23 7.55 1.98
CA ALA A 132 24.05 6.73 2.21
C ALA A 132 23.96 6.16 3.63
N GLY A 133 24.96 6.39 4.50
CA GLY A 133 24.96 5.86 5.88
C GLY A 133 24.01 6.59 6.85
N ASN A 134 23.49 7.77 6.48
CA ASN A 134 22.37 8.40 7.20
C ASN A 134 21.10 8.26 6.36
N TYR A 135 20.34 7.20 6.59
CA TYR A 135 19.21 6.83 5.73
C TYR A 135 18.15 7.91 5.62
N ARG A 136 17.79 8.59 6.72
CA ARG A 136 16.76 9.63 6.68
C ARG A 136 17.18 10.82 5.81
N SER A 137 18.41 11.30 6.00
CA SER A 137 18.97 12.38 5.18
C SER A 137 19.12 11.95 3.72
N PHE A 138 19.56 10.70 3.51
CA PHE A 138 19.76 10.13 2.19
C PHE A 138 18.45 9.99 1.41
N ILE A 139 17.38 9.47 2.03
CA ILE A 139 16.06 9.35 1.41
C ILE A 139 15.51 10.74 1.01
N ASN A 140 15.67 11.74 1.87
CA ASN A 140 15.28 13.11 1.54
C ASN A 140 16.06 13.63 0.32
N THR A 141 17.36 13.37 0.30
CA THR A 141 18.24 13.71 -0.84
C THR A 141 17.79 12.97 -2.11
N ALA A 142 17.54 11.67 -2.04
CA ALA A 142 17.07 10.84 -3.14
C ALA A 142 15.71 11.32 -3.69
N LYS A 143 14.79 11.78 -2.84
CA LYS A 143 13.52 12.39 -3.27
C LYS A 143 13.71 13.71 -4.03
N VAL A 144 14.73 14.50 -3.68
CA VAL A 144 15.07 15.74 -4.38
C VAL A 144 15.74 15.45 -5.72
N LEU A 145 16.71 14.54 -5.74
CA LEU A 145 17.48 14.19 -6.94
C LEU A 145 16.72 13.26 -7.91
N GLY A 146 15.70 12.56 -7.40
CA GLY A 146 15.01 11.51 -8.13
C GLY A 146 14.22 12.03 -9.34
N ALA A 147 14.38 11.33 -10.46
CA ALA A 147 13.67 11.64 -11.69
C ALA A 147 12.16 11.49 -11.48
N ARG A 148 11.38 12.51 -11.83
CA ARG A 148 9.92 12.50 -11.66
C ARG A 148 9.27 11.79 -12.85
N VAL A 149 8.49 10.74 -12.60
CA VAL A 149 7.84 9.95 -13.66
C VAL A 149 6.36 9.69 -13.35
N SER A 150 5.60 9.39 -14.39
CA SER A 150 4.22 8.89 -14.29
C SER A 150 4.17 7.38 -14.13
N ASP A 151 3.00 6.84 -13.77
CA ASP A 151 2.77 5.40 -13.63
C ASP A 151 3.03 4.65 -14.94
N ALA A 152 2.65 5.23 -16.08
CA ALA A 152 2.90 4.67 -17.40
C ALA A 152 4.40 4.50 -17.71
N SER A 153 5.26 5.34 -17.14
CA SER A 153 6.70 5.29 -17.35
C SER A 153 7.39 4.23 -16.48
N ILE A 154 6.86 3.98 -15.28
CA ILE A 154 7.46 3.04 -14.32
C ILE A 154 6.86 1.63 -14.41
N LYS A 155 5.61 1.49 -14.87
CA LYS A 155 4.91 0.21 -15.04
C LYS A 155 5.65 -0.83 -15.91
N PRO A 156 6.32 -0.45 -17.00
CA PRO A 156 7.12 -1.40 -17.76
C PRO A 156 8.38 -1.89 -17.04
N LEU A 157 8.78 -1.33 -15.89
CA LEU A 157 9.98 -1.76 -15.16
C LEU A 157 9.63 -2.93 -14.24
N SER A 158 10.35 -4.04 -14.38
CA SER A 158 10.16 -5.25 -13.57
C SER A 158 10.27 -4.92 -12.09
N LEU A 159 9.27 -5.33 -11.30
CA LEU A 159 9.31 -5.20 -9.85
C LEU A 159 10.25 -6.26 -9.25
N ASN A 160 11.04 -5.87 -8.26
CA ASN A 160 11.75 -6.84 -7.46
C ASN A 160 10.79 -7.64 -6.55
N SER A 161 10.75 -8.96 -6.74
CA SER A 161 9.90 -9.86 -5.96
C SER A 161 10.40 -10.17 -4.55
N LYS A 162 11.67 -9.86 -4.24
CA LYS A 162 12.25 -10.06 -2.90
C LYS A 162 11.71 -9.04 -1.90
N GLN A 163 11.35 -7.84 -2.37
CA GLN A 163 10.84 -6.76 -1.54
C GLN A 163 9.31 -6.69 -1.55
N LEU A 164 8.70 -6.94 -2.71
CA LEU A 164 7.27 -6.81 -2.91
C LEU A 164 6.76 -8.02 -3.69
N THR A 165 5.77 -8.70 -3.12
CA THR A 165 5.06 -9.80 -3.80
C THR A 165 4.00 -9.30 -4.78
N TYR A 166 3.77 -7.98 -4.83
CA TYR A 166 2.75 -7.33 -5.65
C TYR A 166 3.20 -5.99 -6.22
N ASP A 167 2.83 -5.70 -7.47
CA ASP A 167 3.12 -4.43 -8.14
C ASP A 167 2.10 -3.34 -7.78
N PRO A 168 2.47 -2.31 -7.01
CA PRO A 168 1.56 -1.23 -6.66
C PRO A 168 1.11 -0.33 -7.83
N LEU A 169 1.51 -0.64 -9.07
CA LEU A 169 1.09 0.00 -10.32
C LEU A 169 0.08 -0.82 -11.12
N ASP A 170 -0.05 -2.09 -10.79
CA ASP A 170 -1.17 -2.86 -11.31
C ASP A 170 -2.39 -2.50 -10.47
N SER A 171 -3.48 -2.18 -11.16
CA SER A 171 -4.75 -1.90 -10.52
C SER A 171 -5.48 -3.23 -10.44
N ASN A 172 -5.34 -3.91 -9.30
CA ASN A 172 -6.24 -4.99 -8.91
C ASN A 172 -7.53 -4.43 -8.31
N LEU A 173 -8.00 -3.30 -8.87
CA LEU A 173 -9.18 -2.63 -8.38
C LEU A 173 -10.35 -3.62 -8.35
N ALA A 174 -10.85 -3.81 -7.14
CA ALA A 174 -11.99 -4.66 -6.86
C ALA A 174 -13.04 -3.86 -6.10
N TYR A 175 -14.30 -3.96 -6.50
CA TYR A 175 -15.36 -3.28 -5.78
C TYR A 175 -16.68 -4.00 -5.94
N THR A 176 -17.60 -3.74 -5.01
CA THR A 176 -18.99 -4.20 -5.09
C THR A 176 -19.88 -3.30 -4.23
N SER A 177 -21.17 -3.30 -4.54
CA SER A 177 -22.25 -2.88 -3.66
C SER A 177 -23.03 -4.11 -3.19
N TYR A 178 -23.55 -4.09 -1.96
CA TYR A 178 -24.32 -5.18 -1.36
C TYR A 178 -25.47 -4.62 -0.53
N ASP A 179 -26.71 -4.99 -0.84
CA ASP A 179 -27.91 -4.50 -0.13
C ASP A 179 -28.36 -5.40 1.04
N GLY A 180 -27.63 -6.49 1.30
CA GLY A 180 -28.00 -7.51 2.29
C GLY A 180 -28.55 -8.79 1.65
N VAL A 181 -28.83 -8.77 0.34
CA VAL A 181 -29.32 -9.93 -0.42
C VAL A 181 -28.55 -10.08 -1.73
N ILE A 182 -28.38 -9.00 -2.49
CA ILE A 182 -27.84 -8.99 -3.85
C ILE A 182 -26.56 -8.15 -3.91
N PHE A 183 -25.56 -8.67 -4.61
CA PHE A 183 -24.39 -7.91 -5.04
C PHE A 183 -24.67 -7.17 -6.35
N SER A 184 -24.23 -5.93 -6.46
CA SER A 184 -24.42 -5.10 -7.67
C SER A 184 -23.22 -4.18 -7.91
N GLY A 185 -23.06 -3.75 -9.17
CA GLY A 185 -21.96 -2.86 -9.57
C GLY A 185 -20.60 -3.43 -9.18
N SER A 186 -20.33 -4.69 -9.55
CA SER A 186 -19.15 -5.41 -9.09
C SER A 186 -18.06 -5.45 -10.16
N ARG A 187 -16.80 -5.37 -9.74
CA ARG A 187 -15.61 -5.62 -10.58
C ARG A 187 -14.60 -6.37 -9.75
N ASN A 188 -14.05 -7.48 -10.26
CA ASN A 188 -13.05 -8.31 -9.59
C ASN A 188 -13.41 -8.60 -8.11
N SER A 189 -14.70 -8.66 -7.80
CA SER A 189 -15.20 -8.54 -6.43
C SER A 189 -14.86 -9.76 -5.57
N ASP A 190 -14.54 -10.88 -6.22
CA ASP A 190 -14.08 -12.14 -5.63
C ASP A 190 -12.54 -12.30 -5.63
N GLN A 191 -11.79 -11.26 -6.03
CA GLN A 191 -10.33 -11.24 -5.98
C GLN A 191 -9.81 -11.06 -4.55
N VAL A 192 -8.85 -11.89 -4.15
CA VAL A 192 -8.22 -11.84 -2.83
C VAL A 192 -7.17 -10.73 -2.79
N LEU A 193 -7.37 -9.76 -1.90
CA LEU A 193 -6.54 -8.55 -1.82
C LEU A 193 -6.22 -8.18 -0.37
N PRO A 194 -5.05 -7.56 -0.12
CA PRO A 194 -4.71 -6.99 1.18
C PRO A 194 -5.73 -5.95 1.64
N LEU A 195 -6.14 -6.05 2.90
CA LEU A 195 -7.18 -5.21 3.50
C LEU A 195 -6.65 -3.90 4.09
N ALA A 196 -5.37 -3.86 4.47
CA ALA A 196 -4.84 -2.80 5.33
C ALA A 196 -5.74 -2.60 6.57
N SER A 197 -5.91 -1.34 7.01
CA SER A 197 -6.72 -0.98 8.19
C SER A 197 -8.22 -1.29 8.10
N LEU A 198 -8.74 -1.82 6.98
CA LEU A 198 -10.07 -2.44 6.99
C LEU A 198 -10.14 -3.62 7.98
N THR A 199 -9.00 -4.29 8.22
CA THR A 199 -8.82 -5.29 9.29
C THR A 199 -9.45 -4.86 10.62
N LYS A 200 -9.29 -3.58 11.01
CA LYS A 200 -9.75 -3.08 12.30
C LYS A 200 -11.25 -3.16 12.49
N LEU A 201 -12.02 -3.28 11.40
CA LEU A 201 -13.44 -3.51 11.52
C LEU A 201 -13.70 -4.91 12.12
N MET A 202 -12.92 -5.94 11.76
CA MET A 202 -13.04 -7.28 12.35
C MET A 202 -12.52 -7.28 13.79
N THR A 203 -11.44 -6.56 14.06
CA THR A 203 -10.94 -6.32 15.43
C THR A 203 -12.02 -5.67 16.31
N ALA A 204 -12.70 -4.66 15.77
CA ALA A 204 -13.79 -4.00 16.47
C ALA A 204 -14.94 -4.97 16.74
N LEU A 205 -15.36 -5.77 15.75
CA LEU A 205 -16.41 -6.77 15.91
C LEU A 205 -16.05 -7.80 17.00
N VAL A 206 -14.85 -8.38 16.94
CA VAL A 206 -14.41 -9.37 17.94
C VAL A 206 -14.32 -8.76 19.33
N PHE A 207 -13.78 -7.54 19.45
CA PHE A 207 -13.65 -6.88 20.75
C PHE A 207 -15.00 -6.50 21.36
N VAL A 208 -15.96 -5.97 20.59
CA VAL A 208 -17.29 -5.66 21.15
C VAL A 208 -18.05 -6.92 21.56
N GLU A 209 -17.81 -8.06 20.88
CA GLU A 209 -18.39 -9.35 21.22
C GLU A 209 -17.83 -9.94 22.54
N THR A 210 -16.74 -9.39 23.10
CA THR A 210 -16.27 -9.77 24.45
C THR A 210 -16.98 -9.04 25.58
N ASP A 211 -17.98 -8.20 25.28
CA ASP A 211 -18.70 -7.35 26.25
C ASP A 211 -17.77 -6.57 27.19
N PRO A 212 -16.88 -5.71 26.64
CA PRO A 212 -15.86 -5.05 27.43
C PRO A 212 -16.47 -4.01 28.38
N ASP A 213 -15.85 -3.83 29.54
CA ASP A 213 -16.12 -2.65 30.36
C ASP A 213 -15.55 -1.40 29.68
N TRP A 214 -16.43 -0.65 29.04
CA TRP A 214 -16.10 0.58 28.32
C TRP A 214 -15.48 1.66 29.21
N SER A 215 -15.83 1.67 30.51
CA SER A 215 -15.35 2.64 31.50
C SER A 215 -14.01 2.25 32.11
N LYS A 216 -13.54 1.02 31.86
CA LYS A 216 -12.26 0.53 32.37
C LYS A 216 -11.13 1.45 31.91
N ILE A 217 -10.33 1.89 32.88
CA ILE A 217 -9.09 2.60 32.65
C ILE A 217 -7.95 1.59 32.57
N VAL A 218 -7.13 1.71 31.53
CA VAL A 218 -5.98 0.84 31.28
C VAL A 218 -4.71 1.67 31.20
N GLU A 219 -3.63 1.17 31.78
CA GLU A 219 -2.31 1.75 31.64
C GLU A 219 -1.63 1.18 30.39
N ILE A 220 -1.11 2.07 29.54
CA ILE A 220 -0.52 1.70 28.25
C ILE A 220 0.92 1.26 28.44
N THR A 221 1.29 0.10 27.90
CA THR A 221 2.65 -0.44 28.03
C THR A 221 3.60 0.03 26.92
N PRO A 222 4.93 -0.01 27.15
CA PRO A 222 5.92 0.25 26.09
C PRO A 222 5.75 -0.64 24.87
N GLU A 223 5.43 -1.92 25.05
CA GLU A 223 5.24 -2.90 23.97
C GLU A 223 4.04 -2.51 23.09
N GLN A 224 2.96 -2.02 23.69
CA GLN A 224 1.77 -1.57 22.95
C GLN A 224 2.06 -0.31 22.12
N ILE A 225 2.87 0.62 22.64
CA ILE A 225 3.33 1.79 21.89
C ILE A 225 4.25 1.38 20.74
N ALA A 226 5.13 0.40 20.96
CA ALA A 226 6.10 -0.09 20.00
C ALA A 226 5.50 -1.04 18.96
N TYR A 227 4.30 -1.59 19.18
CA TYR A 227 3.68 -2.57 18.29
C TYR A 227 3.71 -2.19 16.80
N PRO A 228 3.36 -0.96 16.37
CA PRO A 228 3.40 -0.62 14.95
C PRO A 228 4.81 -0.75 14.34
N CYS A 229 5.85 -0.52 15.14
CA CYS A 229 7.25 -0.62 14.73
C CYS A 229 7.75 -2.06 14.52
N THR A 230 7.03 -3.06 15.03
CA THR A 230 7.43 -4.47 14.86
C THR A 230 7.06 -4.99 13.47
N LEU A 231 6.06 -4.37 12.82
CA LEU A 231 5.56 -4.77 11.51
C LEU A 231 5.86 -3.76 10.40
N GLN A 232 6.05 -2.47 10.74
CA GLN A 232 6.33 -1.40 9.79
C GLN A 232 7.38 -0.43 10.36
N ALA A 233 7.92 0.49 9.56
CA ALA A 233 8.83 1.51 10.07
C ALA A 233 8.15 2.45 11.07
N CYS A 234 8.82 2.71 12.20
CA CYS A 234 8.31 3.61 13.23
C CYS A 234 7.93 5.00 12.68
N GLY A 235 6.79 5.51 13.13
CA GLY A 235 6.32 6.86 12.80
C GLY A 235 5.80 7.02 11.37
N THR A 236 5.59 5.91 10.65
CA THR A 236 5.05 5.93 9.28
C THR A 236 3.60 5.50 9.18
N THR A 237 2.96 5.14 10.30
CA THR A 237 1.66 4.45 10.29
C THR A 237 0.52 5.32 10.86
N SER A 238 -0.54 4.69 11.36
CA SER A 238 -1.70 5.38 11.92
C SER A 238 -1.67 5.30 13.44
N GLU A 239 -1.10 6.30 14.09
CA GLU A 239 -1.06 6.45 15.55
C GLU A 239 -1.81 7.70 16.01
N ILE A 240 -2.16 7.69 17.29
CA ILE A 240 -2.57 8.87 18.07
C ILE A 240 -1.45 9.16 19.09
N PRO A 241 -1.33 10.36 19.65
CA PRO A 241 -0.19 10.70 20.50
C PRO A 241 -0.32 10.07 21.88
N LEU A 242 -0.34 8.75 22.00
CA LEU A 242 -0.28 7.98 23.24
C LEU A 242 1.18 7.81 23.68
N LYS A 243 1.40 7.66 24.98
CA LYS A 243 2.69 7.35 25.58
C LYS A 243 2.56 6.15 26.50
N ALA A 244 3.67 5.45 26.70
CA ALA A 244 3.74 4.43 27.73
C ALA A 244 3.53 5.07 29.11
N GLY A 245 2.79 4.39 29.98
CA GLY A 245 2.38 4.88 31.29
C GLY A 245 1.16 5.80 31.28
N ASP A 246 0.61 6.16 30.10
CA ASP A 246 -0.68 6.85 30.03
C ASP A 246 -1.79 5.92 30.53
N LYS A 247 -2.68 6.43 31.38
CA LYS A 247 -3.93 5.78 31.76
C LYS A 247 -5.08 6.32 30.91
N VAL A 248 -5.76 5.42 30.20
CA VAL A 248 -6.77 5.78 29.19
C VAL A 248 -7.98 4.85 29.30
N MET A 249 -9.18 5.38 29.07
CA MET A 249 -10.43 4.62 29.08
C MET A 249 -10.58 3.75 27.82
N ILE A 250 -11.16 2.55 27.95
CA ILE A 250 -11.41 1.63 26.82
C ILE A 250 -12.25 2.29 25.72
N GLU A 251 -13.28 3.06 26.07
CA GLU A 251 -14.10 3.79 25.10
C GLU A 251 -13.28 4.77 24.23
N ASP A 252 -12.32 5.47 24.83
CA ASP A 252 -11.45 6.41 24.09
C ASP A 252 -10.55 5.69 23.07
N LEU A 253 -10.03 4.52 23.47
CA LEU A 253 -9.23 3.67 22.59
C LEU A 253 -10.09 3.07 21.47
N TRP A 254 -11.34 2.71 21.75
CA TRP A 254 -12.32 2.27 20.76
C TRP A 254 -12.63 3.35 19.72
N ILE A 255 -12.90 4.57 20.17
CA ILE A 255 -13.11 5.71 19.26
C ILE A 255 -11.84 5.95 18.43
N ALA A 256 -10.65 5.89 19.03
CA ALA A 256 -9.39 6.04 18.32
C ALA A 256 -9.13 4.93 17.27
N LEU A 257 -9.52 3.68 17.56
CA LEU A 257 -9.45 2.55 16.62
C LEU A 257 -10.27 2.83 15.36
N LEU A 258 -11.52 3.27 15.53
CA LEU A 258 -12.47 3.43 14.43
C LEU A 258 -12.32 4.76 13.68
N THR A 259 -11.97 5.84 14.39
CA THR A 259 -11.91 7.21 13.87
C THR A 259 -10.54 7.57 13.30
N ALA A 260 -9.49 7.44 14.13
CA ALA A 260 -8.12 7.74 13.72
C ALA A 260 -7.40 6.54 13.11
N SER A 261 -8.07 5.37 13.05
CA SER A 261 -7.47 4.13 12.56
C SER A 261 -6.22 3.72 13.35
N SER A 262 -6.21 3.99 14.66
CA SER A 262 -5.05 3.81 15.54
C SER A 262 -4.59 2.34 15.62
N ASN A 263 -3.35 2.07 15.22
CA ASN A 263 -2.71 0.75 15.31
C ASN A 263 -2.42 0.35 16.76
N GLN A 264 -2.00 1.33 17.58
CA GLN A 264 -1.77 1.13 19.01
C GLN A 264 -3.06 0.73 19.70
N SER A 265 -4.17 1.40 19.40
CA SER A 265 -5.48 1.06 19.97
C SER A 265 -5.92 -0.35 19.58
N ALA A 266 -5.63 -0.82 18.37
CA ALA A 266 -5.92 -2.21 17.98
C ALA A 266 -5.21 -3.23 18.88
N LYS A 267 -3.92 -3.00 19.18
CA LYS A 267 -3.15 -3.86 20.09
C LYS A 267 -3.65 -3.76 21.54
N ILE A 268 -3.86 -2.54 22.04
CA ILE A 268 -4.30 -2.30 23.44
C ILE A 268 -5.67 -2.92 23.70
N LEU A 269 -6.62 -2.77 22.76
CA LEU A 269 -7.96 -3.37 22.88
C LEU A 269 -7.88 -4.90 22.81
N ALA A 270 -7.09 -5.46 21.89
CA ALA A 270 -6.87 -6.91 21.83
C ALA A 270 -6.32 -7.46 23.15
N ASP A 271 -5.31 -6.80 23.75
CA ASP A 271 -4.74 -7.20 25.04
C ASP A 271 -5.72 -7.08 26.22
N ASN A 272 -6.72 -6.19 26.10
CA ASN A 272 -7.74 -5.97 27.11
C ASN A 272 -9.03 -6.75 26.87
N SER A 273 -9.06 -7.63 25.86
CA SER A 273 -10.20 -8.52 25.57
C SER A 273 -10.28 -9.74 26.50
N GLY A 274 -9.25 -9.99 27.31
CA GLY A 274 -9.10 -11.22 28.09
C GLY A 274 -8.52 -12.40 27.30
N LEU A 275 -8.14 -12.18 26.04
CA LEU A 275 -7.49 -13.15 25.16
C LEU A 275 -6.01 -12.81 24.97
N THR A 276 -5.18 -13.82 24.74
CA THR A 276 -3.84 -13.62 24.18
C THR A 276 -3.93 -13.06 22.75
N THR A 277 -2.82 -12.51 22.23
CA THR A 277 -2.78 -12.01 20.85
C THR A 277 -3.12 -13.11 19.84
N GLU A 278 -2.60 -14.32 20.05
CA GLU A 278 -2.83 -15.50 19.22
C GLU A 278 -4.30 -15.93 19.26
N GLU A 279 -4.91 -15.98 20.46
CA GLU A 279 -6.33 -16.30 20.62
C GLU A 279 -7.24 -15.23 20.01
N PHE A 280 -6.88 -13.96 20.12
CA PHE A 280 -7.64 -12.86 19.51
C PHE A 280 -7.64 -12.99 17.97
N VAL A 281 -6.47 -13.24 17.36
CA VAL A 281 -6.38 -13.47 15.91
C VAL A 281 -7.10 -14.76 15.50
N ALA A 282 -7.03 -15.81 16.33
CA ALA A 282 -7.81 -17.04 16.09
C ALA A 282 -9.32 -16.74 16.12
N LYS A 283 -9.79 -15.89 17.04
CA LYS A 283 -11.19 -15.47 17.13
C LYS A 283 -11.64 -14.66 15.91
N MET A 284 -10.78 -13.77 15.39
CA MET A 284 -11.04 -13.05 14.13
C MET A 284 -11.26 -14.02 12.95
N ASN A 285 -10.41 -15.04 12.82
CA ASN A 285 -10.55 -16.06 11.76
C ASN A 285 -11.72 -17.01 12.01
N GLN A 286 -12.02 -17.34 13.26
CA GLN A 286 -13.23 -18.09 13.62
C GLN A 286 -14.47 -17.32 13.16
N ARG A 287 -14.51 -16.00 13.41
CA ARG A 287 -15.64 -15.17 12.98
C ARG A 287 -15.77 -15.11 11.47
N ALA A 288 -14.66 -15.02 10.73
CA ALA A 288 -14.66 -15.12 9.28
C ALA A 288 -15.27 -16.46 8.80
N LYS A 289 -14.90 -17.58 9.44
CA LYS A 289 -15.45 -18.91 9.12
C LYS A 289 -16.96 -19.02 9.41
N GLU A 290 -17.41 -18.51 10.56
CA GLU A 290 -18.84 -18.50 10.95
C GLU A 290 -19.70 -17.71 9.94
N LEU A 291 -19.13 -16.67 9.34
CA LEU A 291 -19.77 -15.85 8.32
C LEU A 291 -19.62 -16.42 6.90
N GLY A 292 -18.99 -17.59 6.74
CA GLY A 292 -18.77 -18.24 5.45
C GLY A 292 -17.76 -17.50 4.55
N LEU A 293 -16.84 -16.73 5.14
CA LEU A 293 -15.83 -15.94 4.42
C LEU A 293 -14.59 -16.81 4.13
N THR A 294 -14.73 -17.72 3.18
CA THR A 294 -13.72 -18.72 2.82
C THR A 294 -12.40 -18.16 2.27
N LYS A 295 -12.41 -16.92 1.78
CA LYS A 295 -11.24 -16.22 1.19
C LYS A 295 -10.72 -15.09 2.08
N THR A 296 -11.19 -15.02 3.32
CA THR A 296 -10.79 -14.00 4.29
C THR A 296 -9.88 -14.62 5.34
N LYS A 297 -8.73 -13.97 5.59
CA LYS A 297 -7.75 -14.41 6.59
C LYS A 297 -7.14 -13.20 7.28
N PHE A 298 -6.98 -13.30 8.60
CA PHE A 298 -6.27 -12.32 9.41
C PHE A 298 -5.05 -12.98 10.07
N VAL A 299 -3.91 -12.31 10.03
CA VAL A 299 -2.69 -12.70 10.74
C VAL A 299 -2.38 -11.77 11.91
N GLU A 300 -3.00 -10.59 11.97
CA GLU A 300 -2.91 -9.64 13.09
C GLU A 300 -4.09 -8.64 13.11
N MET A 301 -4.24 -7.89 14.20
CA MET A 301 -5.45 -7.11 14.54
C MET A 301 -5.50 -5.67 13.99
N SER A 302 -4.42 -5.15 13.41
CA SER A 302 -4.31 -3.76 12.98
C SER A 302 -4.43 -3.57 11.46
N GLY A 303 -4.07 -4.56 10.66
CA GLY A 303 -3.96 -4.42 9.21
C GLY A 303 -2.66 -3.77 8.76
N LEU A 304 -1.59 -3.93 9.52
CA LEU A 304 -0.22 -3.56 9.15
C LEU A 304 0.46 -4.66 8.32
N SER A 305 -0.02 -5.90 8.42
CA SER A 305 0.42 -7.00 7.56
C SER A 305 -0.35 -6.99 6.23
N PRO A 306 0.33 -7.12 5.07
CA PRO A 306 -0.35 -7.34 3.79
C PRO A 306 -1.03 -8.72 3.70
N ASP A 307 -0.72 -9.65 4.59
CA ASP A 307 -1.31 -10.99 4.64
C ASP A 307 -2.69 -11.01 5.32
N ASN A 308 -3.15 -9.86 5.83
CA ASN A 308 -4.56 -9.65 6.14
C ASN A 308 -5.33 -9.42 4.85
N ILE A 309 -6.08 -10.43 4.41
CA ILE A 309 -6.67 -10.51 3.08
C ILE A 309 -8.16 -10.82 3.13
N SER A 310 -8.89 -10.39 2.11
CA SER A 310 -10.29 -10.74 1.85
C SER A 310 -10.63 -10.42 0.39
N THR A 311 -11.89 -10.59 0.01
CA THR A 311 -12.45 -10.13 -1.27
C THR A 311 -13.42 -8.98 -1.02
N ALA A 312 -13.76 -8.20 -2.06
CA ALA A 312 -14.75 -7.14 -1.90
C ALA A 312 -16.13 -7.69 -1.51
N GLU A 313 -16.52 -8.86 -2.03
CA GLU A 313 -17.79 -9.53 -1.69
C GLU A 313 -17.83 -10.01 -0.25
N GLU A 314 -16.82 -10.77 0.18
CA GLU A 314 -16.76 -11.29 1.54
C GLU A 314 -16.67 -10.15 2.56
N PHE A 315 -15.85 -9.14 2.27
CA PHE A 315 -15.74 -7.98 3.13
C PHE A 315 -17.04 -7.16 3.19
N ALA A 316 -17.84 -7.12 2.12
CA ALA A 316 -19.14 -6.46 2.13
C ALA A 316 -20.17 -7.19 3.01
N LYS A 317 -20.22 -8.53 2.99
CA LYS A 317 -21.06 -9.33 3.90
C LYS A 317 -20.71 -9.06 5.35
N PHE A 318 -19.42 -9.12 5.66
CA PHE A 318 -18.90 -8.85 6.99
C PHE A 318 -19.17 -7.41 7.45
N SER A 319 -18.91 -6.43 6.58
CA SER A 319 -19.11 -5.01 6.90
C SER A 319 -20.57 -4.68 7.18
N ARG A 320 -21.52 -5.39 6.55
CA ARG A 320 -22.95 -5.22 6.85
C ARG A 320 -23.24 -5.54 8.30
N LEU A 321 -22.79 -6.69 8.78
CA LEU A 321 -22.93 -7.10 10.17
C LEU A 321 -22.25 -6.10 11.11
N ALA A 322 -20.99 -5.75 10.84
CA ALA A 322 -20.24 -4.83 11.68
C ALA A 322 -20.90 -3.45 11.76
N PHE A 323 -21.38 -2.89 10.65
CA PHE A 323 -22.04 -1.58 10.61
C PHE A 323 -23.51 -1.59 11.06
N ASP A 324 -24.07 -2.76 11.36
CA ASP A 324 -25.36 -2.90 12.07
C ASP A 324 -25.17 -2.91 13.59
N ASN A 325 -23.95 -3.15 14.10
CA ASN A 325 -23.63 -2.99 15.52
C ASN A 325 -23.58 -1.50 15.90
N PHE A 326 -24.33 -1.13 16.94
CA PHE A 326 -24.47 0.26 17.39
C PHE A 326 -23.13 0.92 17.75
N PHE A 327 -22.29 0.25 18.56
CA PHE A 327 -21.00 0.80 19.01
C PHE A 327 -20.03 1.04 17.84
N ILE A 328 -20.04 0.15 16.84
CA ILE A 328 -19.21 0.29 15.64
C ILE A 328 -19.73 1.44 14.77
N ALA A 329 -21.04 1.46 14.49
CA ALA A 329 -21.64 2.50 13.65
C ALA A 329 -21.38 3.90 14.23
N VAL A 330 -21.62 4.08 15.54
CA VAL A 330 -21.34 5.35 16.24
C VAL A 330 -19.84 5.66 16.23
N GLY A 331 -18.99 4.70 16.58
CA GLY A 331 -17.54 4.87 16.64
C GLY A 331 -16.89 5.29 15.32
N THR A 332 -17.48 4.92 14.16
CA THR A 332 -16.96 5.32 12.84
C THR A 332 -17.35 6.73 12.39
N ASN A 333 -18.31 7.37 13.06
CA ASN A 333 -18.90 8.66 12.63
C ASN A 333 -18.42 9.88 13.43
N TYR A 334 -17.56 9.71 14.45
CA TYR A 334 -16.98 10.85 15.17
C TYR A 334 -16.19 11.74 14.20
N ARG A 335 -16.56 13.03 14.08
CA ARG A 335 -15.82 13.97 13.22
C ARG A 335 -14.42 14.25 13.76
N ASN A 336 -14.34 14.48 15.06
CA ASN A 336 -13.11 14.59 15.85
C ASN A 336 -13.44 14.09 17.25
N HIS A 337 -12.44 13.58 17.96
CA HIS A 337 -12.54 13.23 19.38
C HIS A 337 -11.30 13.71 20.11
N SER A 338 -11.41 13.94 21.42
CA SER A 338 -10.25 14.19 22.27
C SER A 338 -10.56 13.80 23.70
N PHE A 339 -9.56 13.28 24.39
CA PHE A 339 -9.66 12.87 25.79
C PHE A 339 -8.42 13.30 26.57
N MET A 340 -8.49 13.21 27.90
CA MET A 340 -7.37 13.46 28.79
C MET A 340 -6.77 12.13 29.21
N ALA A 341 -5.50 11.91 28.89
CA ALA A 341 -4.72 10.80 29.42
C ALA A 341 -4.03 11.24 30.71
N GLU A 342 -4.18 10.47 31.79
CA GLU A 342 -3.39 10.67 33.02
C GLU A 342 -2.02 10.03 32.84
N GLN A 343 -0.95 10.81 33.00
CA GLN A 343 0.43 10.35 32.89
C GLN A 343 0.90 9.72 34.22
N SER A 344 2.04 9.02 34.20
CA SER A 344 2.60 8.36 35.39
C SER A 344 2.91 9.30 36.57
N ASP A 345 3.09 10.60 36.31
CA ASP A 345 3.28 11.65 37.32
C ASP A 345 1.96 12.25 37.85
N GLY A 346 0.80 11.70 37.42
CA GLY A 346 -0.54 12.17 37.76
C GLY A 346 -1.02 13.38 36.96
N SER A 347 -0.20 13.94 36.08
CA SER A 347 -0.60 15.08 35.25
C SER A 347 -1.49 14.65 34.09
N LEU A 348 -2.43 15.51 33.70
CA LEU A 348 -3.35 15.24 32.59
C LEU A 348 -2.83 15.83 31.27
N ARG A 349 -2.87 15.03 30.20
CA ARG A 349 -2.47 15.43 28.85
C ARG A 349 -3.59 15.20 27.86
N ARG A 350 -3.91 16.23 27.06
CA ARG A 350 -4.89 16.10 25.98
C ARG A 350 -4.34 15.22 24.85
N VAL A 351 -5.10 14.22 24.46
CA VAL A 351 -4.85 13.36 23.30
C VAL A 351 -5.92 13.67 22.25
N SER A 352 -5.49 14.05 21.05
CA SER A 352 -6.38 14.38 19.94
C SER A 352 -6.54 13.18 19.00
N VAL A 353 -7.77 12.92 18.60
CA VAL A 353 -8.16 11.85 17.67
C VAL A 353 -8.84 12.50 16.46
N ALA A 354 -8.08 12.62 15.38
CA ALA A 354 -8.56 13.19 14.12
C ALA A 354 -9.14 12.08 13.21
N ASN A 355 -10.34 12.29 12.66
CA ASN A 355 -10.97 11.32 11.78
C ASN A 355 -10.24 11.23 10.44
N ARG A 356 -9.76 10.06 10.03
CA ARG A 356 -9.05 9.91 8.74
C ARG A 356 -9.97 9.70 7.52
N ASN A 357 -11.28 9.63 7.73
CA ASN A 357 -12.31 9.44 6.72
C ASN A 357 -12.88 10.76 6.17
N TYR A 358 -12.18 11.91 6.28
CA TYR A 358 -12.75 13.23 5.93
C TYR A 358 -13.43 13.28 4.55
N SER A 359 -12.82 12.70 3.52
CA SER A 359 -13.43 12.68 2.17
C SER A 359 -14.68 11.81 2.06
N LEU A 360 -14.92 10.91 3.02
CA LEU A 360 -16.13 10.06 3.06
C LEU A 360 -17.30 10.75 3.76
N LEU A 361 -17.02 11.70 4.68
CA LEU A 361 -18.06 12.43 5.39
C LEU A 361 -18.95 13.24 4.44
N ASP A 362 -18.40 13.68 3.31
CA ASP A 362 -19.12 14.42 2.26
C ASP A 362 -20.16 13.54 1.52
N PHE A 363 -20.05 12.21 1.61
CA PHE A 363 -21.01 11.28 1.01
C PHE A 363 -22.23 10.99 1.91
N GLY A 364 -22.28 11.55 3.13
CA GLY A 364 -23.39 11.33 4.06
C GLY A 364 -23.56 9.85 4.44
N VAL A 365 -22.44 9.16 4.64
CA VAL A 365 -22.40 7.73 5.01
C VAL A 365 -22.89 7.50 6.43
N GLN A 366 -23.50 6.35 6.67
CA GLN A 366 -24.00 5.90 7.98
C GLN A 366 -22.90 5.23 8.82
N ALA A 367 -21.87 4.68 8.18
CA ALA A 367 -20.69 4.12 8.82
C ALA A 367 -19.60 3.94 7.77
N SER A 368 -18.32 3.98 8.15
CA SER A 368 -17.24 3.70 7.22
C SER A 368 -15.93 3.29 7.87
N LYS A 369 -15.10 2.58 7.11
CA LYS A 369 -13.71 2.32 7.44
C LYS A 369 -12.86 2.49 6.18
N THR A 370 -11.72 3.15 6.32
CA THR A 370 -10.69 3.24 5.28
C THR A 370 -9.47 2.39 5.62
N GLY A 371 -8.69 2.04 4.60
CA GLY A 371 -7.41 1.38 4.75
C GLY A 371 -6.42 1.83 3.69
N PHE A 372 -5.15 1.98 4.08
CA PHE A 372 -4.05 2.19 3.17
C PHE A 372 -2.80 1.45 3.63
N LEU A 373 -2.19 0.71 2.71
CA LEU A 373 -0.82 0.22 2.74
C LEU A 373 -0.25 0.36 1.33
N THR A 374 1.07 0.27 1.18
CA THR A 374 1.66 0.26 -0.16
C THR A 374 1.21 -0.95 -0.97
N GLU A 375 0.97 -2.08 -0.30
CA GLU A 375 0.56 -3.36 -0.83
C GLU A 375 -0.96 -3.43 -1.05
N ALA A 376 -1.74 -2.65 -0.31
CA ALA A 376 -3.21 -2.64 -0.36
C ALA A 376 -3.80 -1.49 -1.20
N GLN A 377 -2.99 -0.49 -1.56
CA GLN A 377 -3.47 0.81 -2.06
C GLN A 377 -4.62 1.37 -1.19
N ARG A 378 -5.63 2.03 -1.77
CA ARG A 378 -6.75 2.62 -1.02
C ARG A 378 -7.94 1.70 -0.99
N ASN A 379 -8.24 1.27 0.22
CA ASN A 379 -9.41 0.49 0.54
C ASN A 379 -10.44 1.32 1.30
N VAL A 380 -11.70 1.00 1.10
CA VAL A 380 -12.83 1.53 1.86
C VAL A 380 -13.94 0.50 1.95
N ALA A 381 -14.60 0.46 3.10
CA ALA A 381 -15.93 -0.09 3.26
C ALA A 381 -16.81 0.97 3.88
N LEU A 382 -18.02 1.16 3.36
CA LEU A 382 -18.97 2.14 3.88
C LEU A 382 -20.40 1.63 3.80
N LYS A 383 -21.26 2.17 4.65
CA LYS A 383 -22.70 1.94 4.64
C LYS A 383 -23.41 3.23 4.22
N LYS A 384 -24.24 3.16 3.20
CA LYS A 384 -25.06 4.27 2.71
C LYS A 384 -26.42 3.76 2.26
N ASP A 385 -27.48 4.34 2.81
CA ASP A 385 -28.87 4.04 2.48
C ASP A 385 -29.17 2.52 2.52
N GLY A 386 -28.66 1.86 3.58
CA GLY A 386 -28.80 0.41 3.79
C GLY A 386 -27.85 -0.47 2.96
N LYS A 387 -27.15 0.08 1.97
CA LYS A 387 -26.18 -0.65 1.13
C LYS A 387 -24.77 -0.57 1.70
N ILE A 388 -24.02 -1.64 1.57
CA ILE A 388 -22.59 -1.69 1.81
C ILE A 388 -21.85 -1.52 0.49
N ILE A 389 -20.94 -0.56 0.44
CA ILE A 389 -20.03 -0.37 -0.70
C ILE A 389 -18.62 -0.70 -0.22
N VAL A 390 -17.95 -1.59 -0.94
CA VAL A 390 -16.54 -1.92 -0.72
C VAL A 390 -15.76 -1.60 -1.99
N VAL A 391 -14.63 -0.89 -1.82
CA VAL A 391 -13.63 -0.67 -2.86
C VAL A 391 -12.28 -1.06 -2.29
N LEU A 392 -11.57 -1.94 -2.98
CA LEU A 392 -10.23 -2.41 -2.65
C LEU A 392 -9.26 -2.03 -3.77
N HIS A 393 -8.01 -1.76 -3.41
CA HIS A 393 -6.90 -1.56 -4.35
C HIS A 393 -7.00 -0.35 -5.28
N ALA A 394 -7.77 0.69 -4.93
CA ALA A 394 -7.78 1.92 -5.71
C ALA A 394 -6.43 2.65 -5.59
N LEU A 395 -5.81 3.00 -6.72
CA LEU A 395 -4.48 3.63 -6.78
C LEU A 395 -4.51 5.05 -6.21
N SER A 396 -5.63 5.75 -6.36
CA SER A 396 -5.78 7.13 -5.88
C SER A 396 -7.08 7.35 -5.10
N MET A 397 -7.07 8.42 -4.30
CA MET A 397 -8.28 8.88 -3.59
C MET A 397 -9.39 9.27 -4.58
N ASN A 398 -9.03 9.84 -5.73
CA ASN A 398 -9.99 10.21 -6.77
C ASN A 398 -10.64 8.97 -7.40
N GLU A 399 -9.85 7.98 -7.83
CA GLU A 399 -10.36 6.73 -8.39
C GLU A 399 -11.34 6.04 -7.42
N ARG A 400 -10.93 5.91 -6.15
CA ARG A 400 -11.81 5.39 -5.10
C ARG A 400 -13.11 6.17 -5.00
N ASN A 401 -13.03 7.50 -4.89
CA ASN A 401 -14.21 8.34 -4.66
C ASN A 401 -15.13 8.36 -5.88
N GLU A 402 -14.60 8.32 -7.11
CA GLU A 402 -15.41 8.19 -8.33
C GLU A 402 -16.20 6.88 -8.37
N ILE A 403 -15.60 5.77 -7.94
CA ILE A 403 -16.28 4.47 -7.86
C ILE A 403 -17.39 4.53 -6.81
N ILE A 404 -17.13 5.10 -5.63
CA ILE A 404 -18.16 5.30 -4.61
C ILE A 404 -19.34 6.11 -5.18
N THR A 405 -19.07 7.26 -5.83
CA THR A 405 -20.11 8.09 -6.45
C THR A 405 -20.95 7.30 -7.45
N LYS A 406 -20.32 6.48 -8.30
CA LYS A 406 -21.02 5.63 -9.29
C LYS A 406 -21.91 4.60 -8.61
N LEU A 407 -21.41 3.91 -7.58
CA LEU A 407 -22.17 2.89 -6.86
C LEU A 407 -23.32 3.47 -6.01
N ILE A 408 -23.17 4.69 -5.50
CA ILE A 408 -24.26 5.41 -4.80
C ILE A 408 -25.33 5.88 -5.79
N SER A 409 -24.92 6.48 -6.92
CA SER A 409 -25.86 7.06 -7.90
C SER A 409 -26.60 6.02 -8.76
N GLY A 410 -26.11 4.78 -8.84
CA GLY A 410 -26.73 3.70 -9.63
C GLY A 410 -26.46 3.77 -11.13
N ASN A 411 -25.66 4.74 -11.59
CA ASN A 411 -25.24 4.82 -12.99
C ASN A 411 -24.02 3.89 -13.21
N GLY A 412 -24.28 2.70 -13.74
CA GLY A 412 -23.24 1.71 -14.08
C GLY A 412 -22.20 2.28 -15.04
N LEU A 413 -20.94 1.86 -14.88
CA LEU A 413 -19.91 2.09 -15.88
C LEU A 413 -20.36 1.42 -17.19
N ALA A 414 -20.54 2.20 -18.24
CA ALA A 414 -20.44 1.63 -19.58
C ALA A 414 -19.04 1.02 -19.68
N ASP A 415 -18.98 -0.31 -19.80
CA ASP A 415 -17.74 -1.06 -19.98
C ASP A 415 -16.91 -0.43 -21.11
N ALA A 416 -15.79 0.18 -20.74
CA ALA A 416 -14.72 0.45 -21.69
C ALA A 416 -14.05 -0.91 -21.97
N ARG A 417 -14.51 -1.56 -23.05
CA ARG A 417 -13.88 -2.74 -23.64
C ARG A 417 -12.48 -2.44 -24.14
#